data_AF-A0A6A0A9R4-F1
#
_entry.id   AF-A0A6A0A9R4-F1
#
_cell.length_a   1.000
_cell.length_b   1.000
_cell.length_c   1.000
_cell.angle_alpha   90.00
_cell.angle_beta   90.00
_cell.angle_gamma   90.00
#
_symmetry.space_group_name_H-M   'P 1'
#
loop_
_entity.id
_entity.type
_entity.pdbx_description
1 polymer ?
#
loop_
_entity_poly.entity_id
_entity_poly.type
_entity_poly.pdbx_seq_one_letter_code
_entity_poly.pdbx_strand_id
1 'polypeptide(L)'
;MPHGLSPTENVVKECWEEAGVAAHLADAARPVGVVSYRTGLKPDVLFVYDLELPEDFKPQAQDGEVEQFMLWPVSKVAEVVSNTTEFKTNCNLVIIDWLPVTSLGSTASSKAAGFGPAAATPRSKKTIKVKKAGSRVLNGASSSEQRLNPDNLDKATQHNLAMTIKLNCYGDNHEDLALCELRGEAARGHLGVWGPFALLNHSCAPNAINMVCGSSMVVRAARPIAAGEEVTISYLGRPQLQPATVRRARLLEDYGFECSCPRCVNELELDQSGK
;
A
#
# COMPACT_ATOMS: atom_id res chain seq x y z
N MET A 1 -8.30 -11.42 -16.16
CA MET A 1 -9.37 -11.22 -17.16
C MET A 1 -9.23 -12.25 -18.26
N PRO A 2 -10.32 -12.82 -18.78
CA PRO A 2 -10.30 -13.72 -19.92
C PRO A 2 -9.78 -13.02 -21.18
N HIS A 3 -9.13 -13.78 -22.06
CA HIS A 3 -8.64 -13.26 -23.33
C HIS A 3 -9.82 -12.87 -24.24
N GLY A 4 -9.79 -11.65 -24.79
CA GLY A 4 -10.79 -11.18 -25.76
C GLY A 4 -11.99 -10.43 -25.18
N LEU A 5 -12.04 -10.22 -23.86
CA LEU A 5 -13.06 -9.39 -23.20
C LEU A 5 -12.44 -8.07 -22.71
N SER A 6 -13.14 -6.96 -22.90
CA SER A 6 -12.78 -5.70 -22.25
C SER A 6 -13.06 -5.75 -20.74
N PRO A 7 -12.43 -4.87 -19.93
CA PRO A 7 -12.71 -4.79 -18.50
C PRO A 7 -14.20 -4.62 -18.15
N THR A 8 -14.91 -3.81 -18.93
CA THR A 8 -16.34 -3.53 -18.70
C THR A 8 -17.22 -4.71 -19.10
N GLU A 9 -16.94 -5.37 -20.23
CA GLU A 9 -17.69 -6.59 -20.58
C GLU A 9 -17.45 -7.69 -19.55
N ASN A 10 -16.22 -7.79 -19.04
CA ASN A 10 -15.89 -8.73 -17.99
C ASN A 10 -16.62 -8.41 -16.68
N VAL A 11 -16.67 -7.14 -16.24
CA VAL A 11 -17.36 -6.80 -14.99
C VAL A 11 -18.85 -7.13 -15.06
N VAL A 12 -19.52 -6.88 -16.19
CA VAL A 12 -20.94 -7.24 -16.39
C VAL A 12 -21.15 -8.75 -16.32
N LYS A 13 -20.26 -9.55 -16.95
CA LYS A 13 -20.29 -11.01 -16.89
C LYS A 13 -20.12 -11.52 -15.46
N GLU A 14 -19.04 -11.13 -14.77
CA GLU A 14 -18.73 -11.60 -13.41
C GLU A 14 -19.80 -11.14 -12.40
N CYS A 15 -20.37 -9.94 -12.57
CA CYS A 15 -21.48 -9.44 -11.76
C CYS A 15 -22.71 -10.37 -11.77
N TRP A 16 -23.02 -10.96 -12.93
CA TRP A 16 -24.06 -11.97 -13.03
C TRP A 16 -23.63 -13.31 -12.43
N GLU A 17 -22.46 -13.83 -12.80
CA GLU A 17 -21.98 -15.16 -12.40
C GLU A 17 -21.74 -15.27 -10.90
N GLU A 18 -21.02 -14.31 -10.32
CA GLU A 18 -20.63 -14.34 -8.92
C GLU A 18 -21.76 -13.85 -7.99
N ALA A 19 -22.54 -12.85 -8.42
CA ALA A 19 -23.45 -12.12 -7.54
C ALA A 19 -24.91 -12.02 -8.03
N GLY A 20 -25.25 -12.55 -9.20
CA GLY A 20 -26.62 -12.52 -9.73
C GLY A 20 -27.13 -11.11 -10.05
N VAL A 21 -26.22 -10.16 -10.27
CA VAL A 21 -26.55 -8.80 -10.67
C VAL A 21 -26.97 -8.83 -12.15
N ALA A 22 -28.23 -8.48 -12.42
CA ALA A 22 -28.74 -8.45 -13.79
C ALA A 22 -28.00 -7.38 -14.63
N ALA A 23 -27.85 -7.63 -15.93
CA ALA A 23 -27.07 -6.77 -16.83
C ALA A 23 -27.45 -5.28 -16.74
N HIS A 24 -28.75 -4.97 -16.72
CA HIS A 24 -29.22 -3.57 -16.62
C HIS A 24 -28.79 -2.83 -15.33
N LEU A 25 -28.48 -3.56 -14.25
CA LEU A 25 -27.87 -3.00 -13.03
C LEU A 25 -26.36 -2.93 -13.19
N ALA A 26 -25.73 -3.99 -13.70
CA ALA A 26 -24.28 -4.06 -13.90
C ALA A 26 -23.77 -3.01 -14.92
N ASP A 27 -24.60 -2.61 -15.89
CA ASP A 27 -24.30 -1.55 -16.86
C ASP A 27 -24.10 -0.17 -16.18
N ALA A 28 -24.59 0.00 -14.95
CA ALA A 28 -24.35 1.19 -14.15
C ALA A 28 -22.98 1.18 -13.44
N ALA A 29 -22.19 0.10 -13.54
CA ALA A 29 -20.87 0.00 -12.95
C ALA A 29 -19.94 1.05 -13.57
N ARG A 30 -19.43 1.96 -12.74
CA ARG A 30 -18.55 3.04 -13.16
C ARG A 30 -17.09 2.65 -12.92
N PRO A 31 -16.21 2.73 -13.93
CA PRO A 31 -14.78 2.57 -13.68
C PRO A 31 -14.29 3.74 -12.82
N VAL A 32 -13.65 3.44 -11.69
CA VAL A 32 -13.18 4.45 -10.73
C VAL A 32 -11.68 4.46 -10.55
N GLY A 33 -10.98 3.38 -10.94
CA GLY A 33 -9.54 3.34 -10.79
C GLY A 33 -8.91 2.07 -11.30
N VAL A 34 -7.59 2.01 -11.15
CA VAL A 34 -6.77 0.85 -11.47
C VAL A 34 -5.76 0.65 -10.34
N VAL A 35 -5.80 -0.52 -9.71
CA VAL A 35 -4.83 -0.91 -8.69
C VAL A 35 -3.85 -1.89 -9.32
N SER A 36 -2.58 -1.48 -9.41
CA SER A 36 -1.50 -2.34 -9.90
C SER A 36 -0.63 -2.76 -8.73
N TYR A 37 -0.39 -4.06 -8.58
CA TYR A 37 0.49 -4.59 -7.54
C TYR A 37 1.25 -5.81 -8.05
N ARG A 38 2.36 -6.14 -7.37
CA ARG A 38 3.18 -7.29 -7.72
C ARG A 38 3.40 -8.16 -6.49
N THR A 39 3.06 -9.44 -6.61
CA THR A 39 3.40 -10.46 -5.60
C THR A 39 4.39 -11.45 -6.23
N GLY A 40 5.66 -11.40 -5.83
CA GLY A 40 6.73 -12.18 -6.46
C GLY A 40 6.85 -11.90 -7.97
N LEU A 41 6.65 -12.92 -8.80
CA LEU A 41 6.71 -12.81 -10.27
C LEU A 41 5.35 -12.53 -10.94
N LYS A 42 4.29 -12.30 -10.15
CA LYS A 42 2.94 -12.08 -10.69
C LYS A 42 2.59 -10.58 -10.68
N PRO A 43 2.77 -9.85 -11.80
CA PRO A 43 2.24 -8.51 -11.95
C PRO A 43 0.72 -8.61 -12.17
N ASP A 44 -0.06 -8.17 -11.20
CA ASP A 44 -1.52 -8.16 -11.28
C ASP A 44 -2.01 -6.71 -11.43
N VAL A 45 -3.01 -6.54 -12.30
CA VAL A 45 -3.73 -5.28 -12.50
C VAL A 45 -5.20 -5.54 -12.18
N LEU A 46 -5.75 -4.76 -11.26
CA LEU A 46 -7.17 -4.77 -10.91
C LEU A 46 -7.82 -3.52 -11.49
N PHE A 47 -8.82 -3.70 -12.34
CA PHE A 47 -9.70 -2.62 -12.77
C PHE A 47 -10.83 -2.49 -11.75
N VAL A 48 -10.95 -1.31 -11.12
CA VAL A 48 -11.86 -1.09 -10.01
C VAL A 48 -13.10 -0.35 -10.49
N TYR A 49 -14.26 -0.84 -10.07
CA TYR A 49 -15.56 -0.31 -10.43
C TYR A 49 -16.38 -0.03 -9.18
N ASP A 50 -17.08 1.11 -9.18
CA ASP A 50 -18.16 1.37 -8.23
C ASP A 50 -19.48 0.98 -8.87
N LEU A 51 -20.30 0.25 -8.12
CA LEU A 51 -21.65 -0.10 -8.52
C LEU A 51 -22.59 0.14 -7.33
N GLU A 52 -23.48 1.12 -7.48
CA GLU A 52 -24.55 1.37 -6.52
C GLU A 52 -25.72 0.43 -6.82
N LEU A 53 -26.17 -0.31 -5.80
CA LEU A 53 -27.22 -1.32 -5.92
C LEU A 53 -28.48 -0.87 -5.19
N PRO A 54 -29.68 -1.26 -5.66
CA PRO A 54 -30.93 -1.03 -4.93
C PRO A 54 -30.89 -1.57 -3.50
N GLU A 55 -31.51 -0.89 -2.54
CA GLU A 55 -31.51 -1.30 -1.12
C GLU A 55 -32.13 -2.70 -0.90
N ASP A 56 -33.03 -3.11 -1.78
CA ASP A 56 -33.72 -4.40 -1.74
C ASP A 56 -32.99 -5.50 -2.53
N PHE A 57 -31.91 -5.16 -3.24
CA PHE A 57 -31.11 -6.12 -3.97
C PHE A 57 -30.49 -7.17 -3.02
N LYS A 58 -30.55 -8.43 -3.44
CA LYS A 58 -29.95 -9.55 -2.71
C LYS A 58 -29.05 -10.34 -3.65
N PRO A 59 -27.73 -10.32 -3.44
CA PRO A 59 -26.81 -11.04 -4.31
C PRO A 59 -27.02 -12.55 -4.19
N GLN A 60 -26.87 -13.25 -5.31
CA GLN A 60 -27.01 -14.70 -5.42
C GLN A 60 -25.90 -15.25 -6.31
N ALA A 61 -25.07 -16.13 -5.75
CA ALA A 61 -24.06 -16.84 -6.52
C ALA A 61 -24.72 -17.76 -7.54
N GLN A 62 -24.38 -17.62 -8.81
CA GLN A 62 -24.98 -18.41 -9.90
C GLN A 62 -24.12 -19.62 -10.28
N ASP A 63 -22.79 -19.49 -10.19
CA ASP A 63 -21.84 -20.50 -10.66
C ASP A 63 -21.16 -21.32 -9.55
N GLY A 64 -21.37 -20.92 -8.29
CA GLY A 64 -20.84 -21.60 -7.11
C GLY A 64 -19.42 -21.18 -6.70
N GLU A 65 -18.83 -20.15 -7.33
CA GLU A 65 -17.54 -19.60 -6.90
C GLU A 65 -17.64 -18.86 -5.55
N VAL A 66 -18.79 -18.23 -5.29
CA VAL A 66 -19.08 -17.50 -4.06
C VAL A 66 -19.91 -18.36 -3.09
N GLU A 67 -19.35 -18.62 -1.90
CA GLU A 67 -20.05 -19.38 -0.85
C GLU A 67 -21.20 -18.58 -0.23
N GLN A 68 -20.98 -17.28 0.04
CA GLN A 68 -22.00 -16.41 0.62
C GLN A 68 -21.64 -14.92 0.49
N PHE A 69 -22.67 -14.09 0.60
CA PHE A 69 -22.55 -12.63 0.66
C PHE A 69 -22.87 -12.08 2.05
N MET A 70 -22.19 -10.99 2.41
CA MET A 70 -22.47 -10.25 3.63
C MET A 70 -22.50 -8.75 3.35
N LEU A 71 -23.49 -8.08 3.92
CA LEU A 71 -23.56 -6.63 3.94
C LEU A 71 -22.97 -6.12 5.26
N TRP A 72 -21.84 -5.40 5.19
CA TRP A 72 -21.16 -4.83 6.36
C TRP A 72 -21.23 -3.30 6.37
N PRO A 73 -21.32 -2.68 7.56
CA PRO A 73 -21.04 -1.25 7.69
C PRO A 73 -19.61 -0.95 7.26
N VAL A 74 -19.41 0.20 6.62
CA VAL A 74 -18.10 0.70 6.16
C VAL A 74 -17.06 0.69 7.29
N SER A 75 -17.45 1.06 8.50
CA SER A 75 -16.57 1.05 9.69
C SER A 75 -16.04 -0.34 10.03
N LYS A 76 -16.86 -1.37 9.89
CA LYS A 76 -16.42 -2.76 10.13
C LYS A 76 -15.46 -3.23 9.04
N VAL A 77 -15.75 -2.88 7.78
CA VAL A 77 -14.84 -3.19 6.66
C VAL A 77 -13.46 -2.58 6.92
N ALA A 78 -13.42 -1.31 7.34
CA ALA A 78 -12.18 -0.61 7.70
C ALA A 78 -11.45 -1.26 8.88
N GLU A 79 -12.17 -1.61 9.96
CA GLU A 79 -11.59 -2.29 11.12
C GLU A 79 -10.92 -3.63 10.73
N VAL A 80 -11.60 -4.44 9.91
CA VAL A 80 -11.11 -5.75 9.47
C VAL A 80 -9.88 -5.61 8.58
N VAL A 81 -9.88 -4.63 7.67
CA VAL A 81 -8.72 -4.32 6.83
C VAL A 81 -7.51 -3.88 7.67
N SER A 82 -7.73 -3.02 8.67
CA SER A 82 -6.64 -2.49 9.49
C SER A 82 -6.04 -3.53 10.45
N ASN A 83 -6.87 -4.43 11.00
CA ASN A 83 -6.48 -5.24 12.15
C ASN A 83 -6.36 -6.74 11.85
N THR A 84 -6.72 -7.20 10.65
CA THR A 84 -6.81 -8.65 10.36
C THR A 84 -6.31 -9.02 8.96
N THR A 85 -6.35 -10.32 8.65
CA THR A 85 -6.06 -10.88 7.31
C THR A 85 -7.26 -11.66 6.75
N GLU A 86 -8.47 -11.26 7.15
CA GLU A 86 -9.71 -11.96 6.79
C GLU A 86 -10.04 -11.84 5.30
N PHE A 87 -9.85 -10.65 4.72
CA PHE A 87 -9.96 -10.44 3.27
C PHE A 87 -8.76 -11.04 2.51
N LYS A 88 -8.99 -11.35 1.23
CA LYS A 88 -7.90 -11.71 0.32
C LYS A 88 -6.98 -10.50 0.17
N THR A 89 -5.67 -10.75 0.14
CA THR A 89 -4.64 -9.70 0.18
C THR A 89 -4.83 -8.62 -0.90
N ASN A 90 -5.28 -9.01 -2.08
CA ASN A 90 -5.53 -8.06 -3.17
C ASN A 90 -6.86 -7.30 -3.05
N CYS A 91 -7.87 -7.88 -2.39
CA CYS A 91 -9.10 -7.18 -2.05
C CYS A 91 -8.85 -6.05 -1.03
N ASN A 92 -7.91 -6.22 -0.09
CA ASN A 92 -7.53 -5.15 0.84
C ASN A 92 -7.10 -3.88 0.11
N LEU A 93 -6.36 -4.01 -1.00
CA LEU A 93 -5.91 -2.84 -1.76
C LEU A 93 -7.08 -2.05 -2.37
N VAL A 94 -8.06 -2.77 -2.92
CA VAL A 94 -9.29 -2.16 -3.47
C VAL A 94 -10.14 -1.53 -2.38
N ILE A 95 -10.24 -2.19 -1.22
CA ILE A 95 -11.01 -1.65 -0.09
C ILE A 95 -10.33 -0.41 0.49
N ILE A 96 -9.00 -0.38 0.61
CA ILE A 96 -8.25 0.81 1.07
C ILE A 96 -8.43 1.97 0.10
N ASP A 97 -8.42 1.70 -1.21
CA ASP A 97 -8.68 2.70 -2.25
C ASP A 97 -10.09 3.30 -2.14
N TRP A 98 -11.08 2.47 -1.81
CA TRP A 98 -12.49 2.85 -1.68
C TRP A 98 -12.85 3.54 -0.34
N LEU A 99 -12.23 3.15 0.77
CA LEU A 99 -12.61 3.62 2.10
C LEU A 99 -12.33 5.12 2.27
N PRO A 100 -13.30 5.90 2.80
CA PRO A 100 -13.01 7.27 3.21
C PRO A 100 -11.98 7.23 4.34
N VAL A 101 -10.94 8.06 4.26
CA VAL A 101 -9.79 8.08 5.20
C VAL A 101 -10.22 8.17 6.68
N THR A 102 -11.37 8.78 6.97
CA THR A 102 -11.97 8.88 8.31
C THR A 102 -12.46 7.54 8.89
N SER A 103 -12.71 6.52 8.06
CA SER A 103 -13.16 5.20 8.48
C SER A 103 -12.03 4.28 8.96
N LEU A 104 -10.77 4.58 8.61
CA LEU A 104 -9.59 3.81 8.99
C LEU A 104 -9.01 4.21 10.37
N GLY A 105 -9.61 5.20 11.05
CA GLY A 105 -9.09 5.77 12.30
C GLY A 105 -10.15 5.90 13.41
N SER A 106 -10.41 4.81 14.13
CA SER A 106 -11.04 4.85 15.47
C SER A 106 -10.82 3.51 16.19
N THR A 107 -9.71 3.39 16.93
CA THR A 107 -9.60 2.36 17.97
C THR A 107 -9.40 3.04 19.31
N ALA A 108 -10.44 2.97 20.16
CA ALA A 108 -10.31 3.23 21.58
C ALA A 108 -9.32 2.23 22.20
N SER A 109 -8.42 2.77 23.03
CA SER A 109 -7.38 2.06 23.76
C SER A 109 -7.92 0.92 24.62
N SER A 110 -7.27 -0.25 24.57
CA SER A 110 -7.23 -1.18 25.71
C SER A 110 -5.91 -1.97 25.74
N LYS A 111 -5.43 -2.19 26.96
CA LYS A 111 -4.06 -2.58 27.35
C LYS A 111 -3.69 -4.06 27.10
N ALA A 112 -2.43 -4.24 26.73
CA ALA A 112 -1.44 -5.28 27.08
C ALA A 112 -1.87 -6.71 27.51
N ALA A 113 -1.30 -7.71 26.82
CA ALA A 113 -0.66 -8.89 27.40
C ALA A 113 0.28 -9.54 26.38
N GLY A 114 1.54 -9.78 26.74
CA GLY A 114 2.53 -10.44 25.88
C GLY A 114 2.47 -11.96 25.95
N PHE A 115 3.05 -12.65 24.96
CA PHE A 115 3.63 -14.00 25.07
C PHE A 115 4.58 -14.25 23.88
N GLY A 116 5.67 -14.98 24.16
CA GLY A 116 6.72 -15.40 23.21
C GLY A 116 6.31 -16.55 22.26
N PRO A 117 7.27 -17.16 21.56
CA PRO A 117 7.09 -17.70 20.21
C PRO A 117 6.66 -19.17 20.17
N ALA A 118 5.83 -19.57 19.19
CA ALA A 118 5.70 -20.96 18.77
C ALA A 118 5.09 -21.12 17.36
N ALA A 119 5.86 -21.82 16.51
CA ALA A 119 5.55 -22.88 15.53
C ALA A 119 4.34 -22.80 14.57
N ALA A 120 4.63 -23.27 13.33
CA ALA A 120 3.72 -23.37 12.19
C ALA A 120 2.75 -24.58 12.20
N THR A 121 1.69 -24.44 11.38
CA THR A 121 0.77 -25.42 10.71
C THR A 121 -0.72 -25.20 11.02
N PRO A 122 -1.69 -25.74 10.23
CA PRO A 122 -1.89 -25.74 8.78
C PRO A 122 -3.25 -25.10 8.36
N ARG A 123 -3.43 -24.85 7.04
CA ARG A 123 -4.62 -24.23 6.40
C ARG A 123 -5.97 -24.89 6.79
N SER A 124 -7.00 -24.08 7.06
CA SER A 124 -8.41 -24.48 6.91
C SER A 124 -9.32 -23.36 6.41
N LYS A 125 -10.41 -23.82 5.77
CA LYS A 125 -11.49 -23.18 5.00
C LYS A 125 -12.11 -21.93 5.69
N LYS A 126 -12.49 -20.92 4.89
CA LYS A 126 -13.10 -19.66 5.38
C LYS A 126 -14.61 -19.67 5.12
N THR A 127 -15.40 -19.47 6.18
CA THR A 127 -16.85 -19.21 6.17
C THR A 127 -17.08 -17.92 6.96
N ILE A 128 -17.96 -17.02 6.54
CA ILE A 128 -18.21 -15.76 7.27
C ILE A 128 -19.70 -15.42 7.33
N LYS A 129 -20.24 -15.28 8.55
CA LYS A 129 -21.64 -14.98 8.89
C LYS A 129 -21.78 -13.56 9.44
N VAL A 130 -22.82 -12.77 9.07
CA VAL A 130 -23.25 -11.59 9.87
C VAL A 130 -24.76 -11.29 9.77
N LYS A 131 -25.32 -10.78 10.90
CA LYS A 131 -26.72 -10.41 11.18
C LYS A 131 -26.88 -8.88 11.35
N LYS A 132 -28.14 -8.41 11.26
CA LYS A 132 -28.67 -7.06 10.97
C LYS A 132 -28.77 -6.07 12.16
N ALA A 133 -28.56 -4.77 11.91
CA ALA A 133 -29.16 -3.58 12.59
C ALA A 133 -28.67 -2.31 11.82
N GLY A 134 -29.35 -1.21 11.57
CA GLY A 134 -30.67 -0.62 11.85
C GLY A 134 -30.58 0.84 11.33
N SER A 135 -31.60 1.31 10.62
CA SER A 135 -31.63 2.54 9.80
C SER A 135 -31.24 3.85 10.52
N ARG A 136 -30.49 4.72 9.83
CA ARG A 136 -30.58 6.18 10.04
C ARG A 136 -30.40 6.90 8.69
N VAL A 137 -31.50 7.50 8.24
CA VAL A 137 -31.65 8.29 7.01
C VAL A 137 -30.72 9.50 7.04
N LEU A 138 -29.93 9.71 5.98
CA LEU A 138 -29.35 11.01 5.64
C LEU A 138 -29.75 11.35 4.21
N ASN A 139 -30.55 12.42 4.09
CA ASN A 139 -31.02 12.98 2.84
C ASN A 139 -29.87 13.53 2.00
N GLY A 140 -30.09 13.52 0.68
CA GLY A 140 -29.07 13.62 -0.35
C GLY A 140 -28.23 14.88 -0.40
N ALA A 141 -27.03 14.70 -0.95
CA ALA A 141 -26.21 15.75 -1.53
C ALA A 141 -25.50 15.15 -2.75
N SER A 142 -25.64 15.80 -3.89
CA SER A 142 -24.91 15.52 -5.13
C SER A 142 -23.41 15.44 -4.85
N SER A 143 -22.79 14.27 -5.03
CA SER A 143 -21.35 14.10 -4.85
C SER A 143 -20.60 14.57 -6.09
N SER A 144 -20.28 15.86 -6.13
CA SER A 144 -19.08 16.30 -6.81
C SER A 144 -17.89 15.53 -6.22
N GLU A 145 -17.01 15.00 -7.06
CA GLU A 145 -15.74 14.39 -6.65
C GLU A 145 -14.95 15.40 -5.81
N GLN A 146 -15.10 15.35 -4.48
CA GLN A 146 -14.31 16.18 -3.59
C GLN A 146 -12.93 15.52 -3.46
N ARG A 147 -11.98 16.00 -4.26
CA ARG A 147 -10.56 15.80 -3.98
C ARG A 147 -10.32 16.15 -2.51
N LEU A 148 -9.67 15.24 -1.78
CA LEU A 148 -9.22 15.50 -0.42
C LEU A 148 -8.47 16.83 -0.40
N ASN A 149 -9.01 17.82 0.31
CA ASN A 149 -8.23 18.97 0.69
C ASN A 149 -7.49 18.58 1.98
N PRO A 150 -6.15 18.45 1.97
CA PRO A 150 -5.38 18.09 3.16
C PRO A 150 -5.73 18.99 4.34
N ASP A 151 -6.04 20.27 4.09
CA ASP A 151 -6.38 21.27 5.10
C ASP A 151 -7.66 20.95 5.89
N ASN A 152 -8.53 20.09 5.36
CA ASN A 152 -9.79 19.69 5.98
C ASN A 152 -9.68 18.42 6.85
N LEU A 153 -8.51 17.76 6.87
CA LEU A 153 -8.24 16.61 7.73
C LEU A 153 -7.87 17.08 9.14
N ASP A 154 -8.20 16.29 10.18
CA ASP A 154 -7.69 16.58 11.51
C ASP A 154 -6.16 16.42 11.56
N LYS A 155 -5.52 17.13 12.50
CA LYS A 155 -4.05 17.18 12.60
C LYS A 155 -3.42 15.80 12.80
N ALA A 156 -4.08 14.88 13.48
CA ALA A 156 -3.54 13.54 13.70
C ALA A 156 -3.60 12.71 12.41
N THR A 157 -4.69 12.81 11.65
CA THR A 157 -4.81 12.15 10.34
C THR A 157 -3.85 12.73 9.30
N GLN A 158 -3.71 14.07 9.23
CA GLN A 158 -2.69 14.70 8.39
C GLN A 158 -1.29 14.19 8.73
N HIS A 159 -0.97 14.12 10.03
CA HIS A 159 0.30 13.62 10.51
C HIS A 159 0.51 12.14 10.13
N ASN A 160 -0.47 11.27 10.37
CA ASN A 160 -0.37 9.85 10.06
C ASN A 160 -0.25 9.58 8.56
N LEU A 161 -0.99 10.31 7.73
CA LEU A 161 -0.90 10.23 6.27
C LEU A 161 0.48 10.71 5.80
N ALA A 162 0.95 11.86 6.32
CA ALA A 162 2.26 12.39 6.02
C ALA A 162 3.36 11.39 6.42
N MET A 163 3.26 10.75 7.58
CA MET A 163 4.21 9.73 8.02
C MET A 163 4.15 8.46 7.17
N THR A 164 2.95 8.00 6.81
CA THR A 164 2.76 6.82 5.95
C THR A 164 3.40 7.06 4.58
N ILE A 165 3.15 8.22 3.98
CA ILE A 165 3.76 8.63 2.72
C ILE A 165 5.28 8.79 2.91
N LYS A 166 5.74 9.52 3.92
CA LYS A 166 7.17 9.78 4.15
C LYS A 166 7.99 8.50 4.32
N LEU A 167 7.43 7.49 4.99
CA LEU A 167 8.14 6.25 5.30
C LEU A 167 7.97 5.14 4.27
N ASN A 168 6.95 5.20 3.41
CA ASN A 168 6.67 4.13 2.45
C ASN A 168 6.74 4.57 0.99
N CYS A 169 6.73 5.88 0.75
CA CYS A 169 6.98 6.42 -0.57
C CYS A 169 8.47 6.70 -0.75
N TYR A 170 8.93 6.44 -1.96
CA TYR A 170 10.18 7.00 -2.45
C TYR A 170 9.86 7.74 -3.76
N GLY A 171 10.73 8.64 -4.15
CA GLY A 171 10.56 9.33 -5.40
C GLY A 171 11.86 9.99 -5.79
N ASP A 172 12.03 10.17 -7.09
CA ASP A 172 13.14 10.91 -7.64
C ASP A 172 12.65 11.78 -8.80
N ASN A 173 13.40 12.84 -9.08
CA ASN A 173 13.09 13.78 -10.15
C ASN A 173 13.27 13.17 -11.54
N HIS A 174 14.02 12.06 -11.62
CA HIS A 174 14.30 11.35 -12.85
C HIS A 174 14.27 9.84 -12.62
N GLU A 175 13.60 9.11 -13.52
CA GLU A 175 13.90 7.69 -13.77
C GLU A 175 15.34 7.52 -14.26
N ASP A 176 15.80 6.27 -14.45
CA ASP A 176 17.13 5.98 -14.99
C ASP A 176 17.36 6.71 -16.33
N LEU A 177 18.16 7.78 -16.28
CA LEU A 177 18.42 8.66 -17.42
C LEU A 177 19.03 7.90 -18.61
N ALA A 178 19.89 6.92 -18.33
CA ALA A 178 20.52 6.13 -19.39
C ALA A 178 19.49 5.22 -20.06
N LEU A 179 18.57 4.66 -19.27
CA LEU A 179 17.49 3.83 -19.82
C LEU A 179 16.48 4.65 -20.63
N CYS A 180 16.13 5.86 -20.18
CA CYS A 180 15.29 6.78 -20.93
C CYS A 180 15.91 7.13 -22.29
N GLU A 181 17.21 7.45 -22.31
CA GLU A 181 17.96 7.73 -23.54
C GLU A 181 17.93 6.53 -24.51
N LEU A 182 18.21 5.32 -24.00
CA LEU A 182 18.16 4.09 -24.80
C LEU A 182 16.79 3.78 -25.39
N ARG A 183 15.70 4.25 -24.75
CA ARG A 183 14.32 4.06 -25.22
C ARG A 183 13.80 5.21 -26.08
N GLY A 184 14.54 6.31 -26.21
CA GLY A 184 14.05 7.53 -26.86
C GLY A 184 12.91 8.21 -26.08
N GLU A 185 12.86 8.01 -24.77
CA GLU A 185 11.83 8.56 -23.88
C GLU A 185 12.37 9.80 -23.17
N ALA A 186 11.51 10.80 -22.94
CA ALA A 186 11.86 11.94 -22.10
C ALA A 186 11.94 11.51 -20.64
N ALA A 187 13.00 11.93 -19.93
CA ALA A 187 13.12 11.68 -18.49
C ALA A 187 11.93 12.28 -17.73
N ARG A 188 11.34 11.49 -16.84
CA ARG A 188 10.23 11.90 -15.98
C ARG A 188 10.56 11.59 -14.52
N GLY A 189 10.04 12.40 -13.62
CA GLY A 189 10.07 12.08 -12.20
C GLY A 189 9.08 10.97 -11.88
N HIS A 190 9.36 10.26 -10.79
CA HIS A 190 8.51 9.19 -10.32
C HIS A 190 8.30 9.31 -8.80
N LEU A 191 7.11 8.90 -8.36
CA LEU A 191 6.75 8.73 -6.97
C LEU A 191 5.96 7.43 -6.88
N GLY A 192 6.27 6.59 -5.90
CA GLY A 192 5.55 5.35 -5.71
C GLY A 192 5.62 4.87 -4.28
N VAL A 193 4.70 3.97 -3.94
CA VAL A 193 4.65 3.29 -2.65
C VAL A 193 5.23 1.90 -2.85
N TRP A 194 6.31 1.57 -2.13
CA TRP A 194 6.97 0.27 -2.26
C TRP A 194 7.18 -0.38 -0.90
N GLY A 195 6.13 -1.03 -0.39
CA GLY A 195 6.14 -1.68 0.92
C GLY A 195 7.37 -2.56 1.18
N PRO A 196 7.74 -3.51 0.29
CA PRO A 196 8.94 -4.33 0.49
C PRO A 196 10.26 -3.55 0.53
N PHE A 197 10.36 -2.46 -0.23
CA PHE A 197 11.54 -1.60 -0.23
C PHE A 197 11.61 -0.73 1.03
N ALA A 198 10.47 -0.27 1.53
CA ALA A 198 10.35 0.51 2.76
C ALA A 198 10.78 -0.26 4.03
N LEU A 199 10.89 -1.59 3.96
CA LEU A 199 11.40 -2.44 5.04
C LEU A 199 12.94 -2.45 5.12
N LEU A 200 13.66 -1.96 4.11
CA LEU A 200 15.12 -1.99 4.08
C LEU A 200 15.68 -0.87 4.94
N ASN A 201 16.47 -1.24 5.95
CA ASN A 201 17.07 -0.26 6.85
C ASN A 201 18.18 0.56 6.21
N HIS A 202 18.47 1.69 6.84
CA HIS A 202 19.53 2.58 6.41
C HIS A 202 20.92 2.08 6.80
N SER A 203 21.88 2.26 5.89
CA SER A 203 23.29 2.33 6.22
C SER A 203 23.95 3.45 5.41
N CYS A 204 24.88 4.19 6.03
CA CYS A 204 25.71 5.13 5.28
C CYS A 204 26.85 4.44 4.52
N ALA A 205 27.01 3.12 4.68
CA ALA A 205 27.77 2.24 3.81
C ALA A 205 26.85 1.08 3.38
N PRO A 206 25.85 1.36 2.53
CA PRO A 206 24.83 0.38 2.20
C PRO A 206 25.44 -0.76 1.39
N ASN A 207 24.85 -1.95 1.50
CA ASN A 207 25.24 -3.12 0.70
C ASN A 207 24.31 -3.38 -0.49
N ALA A 208 23.27 -2.55 -0.64
CA ALA A 208 22.41 -2.53 -1.81
C ALA A 208 22.19 -1.10 -2.33
N ILE A 209 21.91 -1.01 -3.63
CA ILE A 209 21.44 0.18 -4.33
C ILE A 209 20.03 -0.06 -4.86
N ASN A 210 19.26 1.00 -5.02
CA ASN A 210 17.94 0.95 -5.60
C ASN A 210 17.84 1.86 -6.81
N MET A 211 16.97 1.48 -7.75
CA MET A 211 16.61 2.26 -8.92
C MET A 211 15.17 1.93 -9.31
N VAL A 212 14.49 2.86 -9.96
CA VAL A 212 13.19 2.62 -10.55
C VAL A 212 13.36 2.44 -12.06
N CYS A 213 12.88 1.31 -12.56
CA CYS A 213 12.88 0.98 -13.98
C CYS A 213 11.42 0.91 -14.45
N GLY A 214 10.94 1.96 -15.11
CA GLY A 214 9.52 2.13 -15.41
C GLY A 214 8.70 2.15 -14.12
N SER A 215 7.78 1.19 -13.95
CA SER A 215 6.92 1.11 -12.75
C SER A 215 7.48 0.21 -11.63
N SER A 216 8.71 -0.31 -11.76
CA SER A 216 9.27 -1.28 -10.83
C SER A 216 10.42 -0.72 -9.99
N MET A 217 10.32 -0.85 -8.67
CA MET A 217 11.45 -0.69 -7.76
C MET A 217 12.39 -1.91 -7.88
N VAL A 218 13.65 -1.66 -8.20
CA VAL A 218 14.70 -2.66 -8.33
C VAL A 218 15.75 -2.38 -7.27
N VAL A 219 16.00 -3.36 -6.39
CA VAL A 219 17.08 -3.33 -5.41
C VAL A 219 18.15 -4.33 -5.85
N ARG A 220 19.38 -3.87 -6.00
CA ARG A 220 20.53 -4.69 -6.39
C ARG A 220 21.60 -4.64 -5.32
N ALA A 221 22.21 -5.79 -5.03
CA ALA A 221 23.40 -5.84 -4.19
C ALA A 221 24.53 -5.02 -4.83
N ALA A 222 25.15 -4.13 -4.05
CA ALA A 222 26.28 -3.32 -4.44
C ALA A 222 27.63 -4.02 -4.17
N ARG A 223 27.59 -5.06 -3.33
CA ARG A 223 28.72 -5.95 -2.99
C ARG A 223 28.16 -7.33 -2.59
N PRO A 224 29.01 -8.36 -2.47
CA PRO A 224 28.58 -9.62 -1.85
C PRO A 224 27.95 -9.39 -0.47
N ILE A 225 26.84 -10.08 -0.20
CA ILE A 225 26.08 -10.04 1.05
C ILE A 225 26.10 -11.44 1.64
N ALA A 226 26.58 -11.58 2.87
CA ALA A 226 26.67 -12.88 3.54
C ALA A 226 25.28 -13.38 3.97
N ALA A 227 25.12 -14.69 4.15
CA ALA A 227 23.89 -15.24 4.70
C ALA A 227 23.66 -14.71 6.13
N GLY A 228 22.48 -14.16 6.39
CA GLY A 228 22.14 -13.52 7.67
C GLY A 228 22.60 -12.07 7.82
N GLU A 229 23.34 -11.53 6.84
CA GLU A 229 23.65 -10.10 6.79
C GLU A 229 22.41 -9.30 6.37
N GLU A 230 22.14 -8.20 7.07
CA GLU A 230 21.02 -7.31 6.75
C GLU A 230 21.25 -6.59 5.42
N VAL A 231 20.21 -6.54 4.57
CA VAL A 231 20.23 -5.74 3.34
C VAL A 231 19.88 -4.29 3.68
N THR A 232 20.78 -3.37 3.33
CA THR A 232 20.66 -1.95 3.68
C THR A 232 20.81 -1.04 2.46
N ILE A 233 20.10 0.09 2.49
CA ILE A 233 20.11 1.15 1.46
C ILE A 233 20.48 2.50 2.07
N SER A 234 20.69 3.53 1.24
CA SER A 234 20.83 4.91 1.74
C SER A 234 19.52 5.67 1.65
N TYR A 235 19.14 6.35 2.73
CA TYR A 235 17.99 7.26 2.79
C TYR A 235 18.37 8.70 2.41
N LEU A 236 19.66 8.95 2.24
CA LEU A 236 20.21 10.30 2.25
C LEU A 236 20.40 10.90 0.85
N GLY A 237 20.19 10.14 -0.23
CA GLY A 237 20.38 10.64 -1.60
C GLY A 237 21.72 11.37 -1.76
N ARG A 238 21.71 12.62 -2.26
CA ARG A 238 22.92 13.46 -2.42
C ARG A 238 23.65 13.77 -1.09
N PRO A 239 22.97 14.11 0.02
CA PRO A 239 23.59 14.24 1.34
C PRO A 239 24.42 13.03 1.83
N GLN A 240 24.33 11.86 1.21
CA GLN A 240 25.15 10.69 1.49
C GLN A 240 26.67 10.97 1.48
N LEU A 241 27.12 11.97 0.71
CA LEU A 241 28.53 12.33 0.61
C LEU A 241 29.00 13.34 1.67
N GLN A 242 28.11 13.82 2.53
CA GLN A 242 28.44 14.77 3.60
C GLN A 242 29.13 14.08 4.80
N PRO A 243 29.76 14.85 5.71
CA PRO A 243 30.35 14.31 6.94
C PRO A 243 29.34 13.58 7.84
N ALA A 244 29.83 12.65 8.67
CA ALA A 244 29.00 11.85 9.58
C ALA A 244 28.07 12.68 10.48
N THR A 245 28.55 13.82 10.99
CA THR A 245 27.75 14.72 11.83
C THR A 245 26.52 15.27 11.10
N VAL A 246 26.72 15.75 9.87
CA VAL A 246 25.63 16.27 9.01
C VAL A 246 24.65 15.15 8.65
N ARG A 247 25.16 13.98 8.26
CA ARG A 247 24.32 12.82 7.91
C ARG A 247 23.50 12.32 9.09
N ARG A 248 24.09 12.19 10.29
CA ARG A 248 23.37 11.76 11.50
C ARG A 248 22.33 12.77 11.95
N ALA A 249 22.65 14.07 11.91
CA ALA A 249 21.68 15.11 12.22
C ALA A 249 20.46 15.03 11.30
N ARG A 250 20.69 14.83 9.99
CA ARG A 250 19.61 14.67 9.02
C ARG A 250 18.75 13.42 9.27
N LEU A 251 19.37 12.28 9.55
CA LEU A 251 18.65 11.03 9.85
C LEU A 251 17.83 11.15 11.13
N LEU A 252 18.37 11.83 12.14
CA LEU A 252 17.67 12.06 13.40
C LEU A 252 16.46 12.97 13.19
N GLU A 253 16.62 14.06 12.42
CA GLU A 253 15.54 14.97 12.07
C GLU A 253 14.45 14.31 11.22
N ASP A 254 14.84 13.57 10.17
CA ASP A 254 13.87 13.04 9.21
C ASP A 254 13.24 11.71 9.63
N TYR A 255 13.99 10.85 10.32
CA TYR A 255 13.62 9.47 10.59
C TYR A 255 13.72 9.09 12.08
N GLY A 256 14.19 9.99 12.95
CA GLY A 256 14.19 9.79 14.39
C GLY A 256 15.24 8.80 14.92
N PHE A 257 16.30 8.52 14.17
CA PHE A 257 17.37 7.62 14.62
C PHE A 257 18.77 8.15 14.27
N GLU A 258 19.77 7.66 15.01
CA GLU A 258 21.17 7.93 14.74
C GLU A 258 21.86 6.71 14.12
N CYS A 259 22.49 6.89 12.96
CA CYS A 259 23.16 5.79 12.27
C CYS A 259 24.49 5.41 12.93
N SER A 260 24.64 4.12 13.26
CA SER A 260 25.83 3.51 13.86
C SER A 260 26.59 2.58 12.89
N CYS A 261 26.37 2.73 11.57
CA CYS A 261 27.06 1.88 10.58
C CYS A 261 28.59 2.07 10.64
N PRO A 262 29.39 1.10 10.13
CA PRO A 262 30.85 1.15 10.20
C PRO A 262 31.46 2.45 9.66
N ARG A 263 30.88 3.03 8.60
CA ARG A 263 31.33 4.32 8.06
C ARG A 263 31.12 5.46 9.04
N CYS A 264 29.97 5.54 9.70
CA CYS A 264 29.70 6.57 10.71
C CYS A 264 30.63 6.45 11.91
N VAL A 265 30.83 5.22 12.40
CA VAL A 265 31.74 4.95 13.53
C VAL A 265 33.15 5.41 13.19
N ASN A 266 33.69 4.94 12.06
CA ASN A 266 35.05 5.26 11.65
C ASN A 266 35.26 6.77 11.39
N GLU A 267 34.33 7.44 10.71
CA GLU A 267 34.45 8.90 10.46
C GLU A 267 34.47 9.70 11.78
N LEU A 268 33.63 9.35 12.75
CA LEU A 268 33.55 10.07 14.02
C LEU A 268 34.74 9.79 14.95
N GLU A 269 35.33 8.60 14.88
CA GLU A 269 36.58 8.28 15.58
C GLU A 269 37.75 9.10 15.02
N LEU A 270 37.81 9.26 13.70
CA LEU A 270 38.83 10.09 13.04
C LEU A 270 38.70 11.57 13.47
N ASP A 271 37.50 12.13 13.43
CA ASP A 271 37.24 13.52 13.85
C ASP A 271 37.66 13.76 15.32
N GLN A 272 37.43 12.80 16.21
CA GLN A 272 37.83 12.90 17.62
C GLN A 272 39.35 12.77 17.83
N SER A 273 40.04 12.08 16.92
CA SER A 273 41.49 11.89 16.99
C SER A 273 42.30 13.11 16.52
N GLY A 274 41.64 14.15 16.00
CA GLY A 274 42.27 15.41 15.56
C GLY A 274 43.26 15.24 14.40
N LYS A 275 43.11 14.17 13.61
CA LYS A 275 43.94 13.85 12.44
C LYS A 275 43.30 14.30 11.14
#